data_AF-A0A0F9P5V3-F1
#
_entry.id   AF-A0A0F9P5V3-F1
#
_cell.length_a   1.000
_cell.length_b   1.000
_cell.length_c   1.000
_cell.angle_alpha   90.00
_cell.angle_beta   90.00
_cell.angle_gamma   90.00
#
_symmetry.space_group_name_H-M   'P 1'
#
loop_
_entity.id
_entity.type
_entity.pdbx_description
1 polymer ?
#
loop_
_entity_poly.entity_id
_entity_poly.type
_entity_poly.pdbx_seq_one_letter_code
_entity_poly.pdbx_strand_id
1 'polypeptide(L)' 'MDMIGLVITSGFWIATLRMATPLIFGTMGEIICERSGVLNLGIEGIMTMGSMAGWMWAYKGGDLWTAGCLKSKYSATR' A
#
# COMPACT_ATOMS: atom_id res chain seq x y z
N MET A 1 -23.63 -15.15 9.48
CA MET A 1 -23.24 -14.12 8.51
C MET A 1 -23.10 -14.79 7.17
N ASP A 2 -24.20 -14.77 6.43
CA ASP A 2 -24.36 -15.23 5.05
C ASP A 2 -23.43 -14.44 4.10
N MET A 3 -22.86 -15.11 3.08
CA MET A 3 -21.91 -14.48 2.14
C MET A 3 -22.50 -13.24 1.45
N ILE A 4 -23.80 -13.26 1.18
CA ILE A 4 -24.54 -12.16 0.56
C ILE A 4 -24.60 -10.95 1.51
N GLY A 5 -24.85 -11.14 2.81
CA GLY A 5 -24.82 -10.07 3.80
C GLY A 5 -23.43 -9.43 3.97
N LEU A 6 -22.36 -10.19 3.73
CA LEU A 6 -20.98 -9.68 3.78
C LEU A 6 -20.67 -8.73 2.61
N VAL A 7 -21.14 -9.04 1.39
CA VAL A 7 -20.90 -8.19 0.21
C VAL A 7 -21.74 -6.91 0.24
N ILE A 8 -22.93 -6.94 0.86
CA ILE A 8 -23.81 -5.77 0.98
C ILE A 8 -23.34 -4.81 2.09
N THR A 9 -22.50 -5.28 3.01
CA THR A 9 -21.97 -4.47 4.10
C THR A 9 -21.05 -3.35 3.58
N SER A 10 -21.30 -2.12 4.05
CA SER A 10 -20.50 -0.94 3.70
C SER A 10 -19.02 -1.08 4.11
N GLY A 11 -18.75 -1.72 5.25
CA GLY A 11 -17.40 -1.96 5.75
C GLY A 11 -16.51 -2.75 4.79
N PHE A 12 -17.09 -3.69 4.03
CA PHE A 12 -16.37 -4.49 3.03
C PHE A 12 -15.85 -3.59 1.90
N TRP A 13 -16.71 -2.73 1.35
CA TRP A 13 -16.35 -1.80 0.28
C TRP A 13 -15.35 -0.74 0.74
N ILE A 14 -15.51 -0.22 1.95
CA ILE A 14 -14.57 0.77 2.53
C ILE A 14 -13.16 0.18 2.64
N ALA A 15 -13.04 -1.05 3.17
CA ALA A 15 -11.77 -1.73 3.28
C ALA A 15 -11.15 -2.01 1.90
N THR A 16 -11.98 -2.46 0.96
CA THR A 16 -11.57 -2.74 -0.43
C THR A 16 -11.01 -1.51 -1.12
N LEU A 17 -11.74 -0.39 -1.10
CA LEU A 17 -11.28 0.86 -1.70
C LEU A 17 -9.99 1.36 -1.07
N ARG A 18 -9.88 1.33 0.27
CA ARG A 18 -8.68 1.79 0.98
C ARG A 18 -7.41 1.01 0.61
N MET A 19 -7.54 -0.28 0.29
CA MET A 19 -6.41 -1.11 -0.15
C MET A 19 -6.16 -0.98 -1.65
N ALA A 20 -7.20 -0.92 -2.48
CA ALA A 20 -7.09 -0.84 -3.93
C ALA A 20 -6.50 0.49 -4.43
N THR A 21 -6.84 1.62 -3.79
CA THR A 21 -6.37 2.95 -4.21
C THR A 21 -4.85 3.06 -4.33
N PRO A 22 -4.04 2.78 -3.29
CA PRO A 22 -2.58 2.90 -3.40
C PRO A 22 -1.97 1.91 -4.42
N LEU A 23 -2.55 0.72 -4.58
CA LEU A 23 -2.11 -0.28 -5.57
C LEU A 23 -2.29 0.23 -7.01
N ILE A 24 -3.47 0.76 -7.33
CA ILE A 24 -3.77 1.31 -8.67
C ILE A 24 -2.85 2.50 -8.97
N PHE A 25 -2.60 3.37 -7.99
CA PHE A 25 -1.65 4.48 -8.17
C PHE A 25 -0.21 4.01 -8.40
N GLY A 26 0.21 2.92 -7.74
CA GLY A 26 1.53 2.31 -7.96
C GLY A 26 1.67 1.74 -9.38
N THR A 27 0.72 0.91 -9.82
CA THR A 27 0.78 0.25 -11.13
C THR A 27 0.64 1.23 -12.29
N MET A 28 -0.16 2.29 -12.15
CA MET A 28 -0.21 3.37 -13.15
C MET A 28 1.15 4.05 -13.34
N GLY A 29 1.90 4.27 -12.25
CA GLY A 29 3.27 4.80 -12.32
C GLY A 29 4.23 3.85 -13.02
N GLU A 30 4.09 2.55 -12.77
CA GLU A 30 4.92 1.51 -13.39
C GLU A 30 4.69 1.40 -14.91
N ILE A 31 3.44 1.48 -15.38
CA ILE A 31 3.12 1.47 -16.83
C ILE A 31 3.78 2.66 -17.55
N ILE A 32 3.87 3.81 -16.88
CA ILE A 32 4.56 5.00 -17.42
C ILE A 32 6.07 4.76 -17.47
N CYS A 33 6.66 4.18 -16.42
CA CYS A 33 8.09 3.82 -16.37
C CYS A 33 8.47 2.73 -17.38
N GLU A 34 7.60 1.74 -17.59
CA GLU A 34 7.77 0.70 -18.61
C GLU A 34 7.88 1.32 -20.00
N ARG A 35 7.04 2.32 -20.32
CA ARG A 35 7.13 3.07 -21.57
C ARG A 35 8.40 3.91 -21.71
N SER A 36 9.06 4.20 -20.59
CA SER A 36 10.35 4.90 -20.51
C SER A 36 11.54 3.94 -20.68
N GLY A 37 11.31 2.63 -20.79
CA GLY A 37 12.33 1.60 -20.89
C GLY A 37 12.93 1.17 -19.54
N VAL A 38 12.32 1.55 -18.41
CA VAL A 38 12.79 1.20 -17.07
C VAL A 38 11.67 0.47 -16.34
N LEU A 39 11.77 -0.85 -16.25
CA LEU A 39 10.79 -1.71 -15.58
C LEU A 39 11.23 -1.97 -14.14
N ASN A 40 10.40 -1.62 -13.15
CA ASN A 40 10.64 -1.92 -11.74
C ASN A 40 9.45 -2.69 -11.12
N LEU A 41 9.40 -3.99 -11.42
CA LEU A 41 8.46 -4.95 -10.82
C LEU A 41 8.59 -5.07 -9.29
N GLY A 42 9.66 -4.53 -8.70
CA GLY A 42 9.86 -4.53 -7.25
C GLY A 42 8.97 -3.53 -6.51
N ILE A 43 8.38 -2.55 -7.21
CA ILE A 43 7.67 -1.41 -6.60
C ILE A 43 6.52 -1.84 -5.67
N GLU A 44 5.76 -2.87 -6.06
CA GLU A 44 4.64 -3.39 -5.29
C GLU A 44 5.11 -4.04 -3.97
N GLY A 45 6.23 -4.76 -4.04
CA GLY A 45 6.91 -5.35 -2.89
C GLY A 45 7.46 -4.28 -1.95
N ILE A 46 8.11 -3.24 -2.48
CA ILE A 46 8.70 -2.17 -1.69
C ILE A 46 7.61 -1.36 -0.96
N MET A 47 6.46 -1.12 -1.62
CA MET A 47 5.31 -0.47 -1.00
C MET A 47 4.73 -1.31 0.16
N THR A 48 4.60 -2.63 -0.04
CA THR A 48 4.08 -3.54 0.98
C THR A 48 5.05 -3.67 2.16
N MET A 49 6.35 -3.83 1.90
CA MET A 49 7.40 -3.85 2.91
C MET A 49 7.48 -2.55 3.72
N GLY A 50 7.37 -1.39 3.05
CA GLY A 50 7.33 -0.10 3.73
C GLY A 50 6.12 0.06 4.65
N SER A 51 4.95 -0.42 4.22
CA SER A 51 3.75 -0.42 5.06
C SER A 51 3.85 -1.35 6.28
N MET A 52 4.45 -2.53 6.11
CA MET A 52 4.69 -3.48 7.19
C MET A 52 5.70 -2.94 8.20
N ALA A 53 6.78 -2.29 7.75
CA ALA A 53 7.77 -1.66 8.62
C ALA A 53 7.15 -0.54 9.47
N GLY A 54 6.31 0.32 8.86
CA GLY A 54 5.58 1.37 9.57
C GLY A 54 4.59 0.81 10.61
N TRP A 55 3.87 -0.25 10.27
CA TRP A 55 2.97 -0.93 11.21
C TRP A 55 3.72 -1.58 12.38
N MET A 56 4.85 -2.26 12.11
CA MET A 56 5.67 -2.90 13.14
C MET A 56 6.25 -1.88 14.13
N TRP A 57 6.62 -0.68 13.66
CA TRP A 57 7.05 0.42 14.53
C TRP A 57 5.93 0.89 15.46
N ALA A 58 4.75 1.14 14.91
CA ALA A 58 3.58 1.51 15.70
C ALA A 58 3.18 0.42 16.71
N TYR A 59 3.28 -0.86 16.32
CA TYR A 59 3.02 -2.00 17.20
C TYR A 59 3.98 -2.07 18.39
N LYS A 60 5.25 -1.69 18.20
CA LYS A 60 6.26 -1.63 19.28
C LYS A 60 6.11 -0.41 20.20
N GLY A 61 5.08 0.43 20.01
CA GLY A 61 4.86 1.64 20.80
C GLY A 61 5.62 2.86 20.32
N GLY A 62 6.14 2.83 19.09
CA GLY A 62 6.78 3.98 18.47
C GLY A 62 5.78 5.07 18.05
N ASP A 63 6.27 6.29 17.86
CA ASP A 63 5.45 7.41 17.44
C ASP A 63 4.96 7.27 15.98
N LEU A 64 3.77 7.81 15.71
CA LEU A 64 3.12 7.75 14.39
C LEU A 64 3.89 8.52 13.31
N TRP A 65 4.66 9.54 13.69
CA TRP A 65 5.40 10.37 12.75
C TRP A 65 6.56 9.57 12.15
N THR A 66 7.33 8.90 13.01
CA THR A 66 8.42 8.02 12.62
C THR A 66 7.89 6.81 11.83
N ALA A 67 6.72 6.26 12.17
CA ALA A 67 6.06 5.23 11.35
C ALA A 67 5.75 5.72 9.92
N GLY A 68 5.19 6.94 9.80
CA GLY A 68 4.89 7.56 8.51
C GLY A 68 6.15 7.85 7.69
N CYS A 69 7.20 8.35 8.34
CA CYS A 69 8.50 8.58 7.70
C CYS A 69 9.16 7.28 7.23
N LEU A 70 9.11 6.22 8.04
CA LEU A 70 9.59 4.89 7.66
C LEU A 70 8.88 4.42 6.39
N LYS A 71 7.55 4.46 6.37
CA LYS A 71 6.74 4.03 5.23
C LYS A 71 7.05 4.81 3.95
N SER A 72 7.23 6.13 4.06
CA SER A 72 7.54 7.01 2.93
C SER A 72 8.94 6.77 2.37
N LYS A 73 9.94 6.49 3.21
CA LYS A 73 11.32 6.25 2.75
C LYS A 73 11.44 5.04 1.84
N TYR A 74 10.70 3.97 2.11
CA TYR A 74 10.73 2.77 1.26
C TYR A 74 10.05 3.03 -0.10
N SER A 75 8.97 3.81 -0.14
CA SER A 75 8.25 4.13 -1.40
C SER A 75 9.06 4.98 -2.41
N ALA A 76 10.20 5.57 -2.01
CA ALA A 76 10.99 6.49 -2.83
C ALA A 76 12.30 5.88 -3.38
N THR A 77 12.56 4.61 -3.11
CA THR A 77 13.75 3.92 -3.64
C THR A 77 13.49 3.49 -5.08
N ARG A 78 14.12 4.23 -6.00
CA ARG A 78 14.04 4.12 -7.48
C ARG A 78 14.11 2.70 -8.02
#